data_AF-A0A6A0HDA2-F1
#
_entry.id   AF-A0A6A0HDA2-F1
#
_cell.length_a   1.000
_cell.length_b   1.000
_cell.length_c   1.000
_cell.angle_alpha   90.00
_cell.angle_beta   90.00
_cell.angle_gamma   90.00
#
_symmetry.space_group_name_H-M   'P 1'
#
loop_
_entity.id
_entity.type
_entity.pdbx_description
1 polymer ?
#
loop_
_entity_poly.entity_id
_entity_poly.type
_entity_poly.pdbx_seq_one_letter_code
_entity_poly.pdbx_strand_id
1 'polypeptide(L)'
;MDNSSVLSLVSRAQLADDSFDLARAGELDYDIPLQISSYLEAEKEFVPWSAALSNLAYLENMFTRTRGYVALRNYLLGILIPLYNDVGFEDNPDDTHSLQNKRVLAVAWTCALEYSDCVVKSVSSYANWMANPTKIS
;
A
#
# COMPACT_ATOMS: atom_id res chain seq x y z
N MET A 1 -2.35 -12.85 -12.03
CA MET A 1 -2.78 -14.16 -11.51
C MET A 1 -4.29 -14.18 -11.51
N ASP A 2 -4.91 -14.96 -12.40
CA ASP A 2 -6.37 -15.12 -12.42
C ASP A 2 -6.77 -16.10 -11.31
N ASN A 3 -7.39 -15.55 -10.27
CA ASN A 3 -7.95 -16.21 -9.08
C ASN A 3 -6.99 -16.44 -7.87
N SER A 4 -6.68 -15.36 -7.15
CA SER A 4 -5.93 -15.40 -5.89
C SER A 4 -6.67 -16.10 -4.73
N SER A 5 -7.99 -16.33 -4.83
CA SER A 5 -8.77 -16.95 -3.74
C SER A 5 -8.52 -18.45 -3.58
N VAL A 6 -7.75 -19.08 -4.48
CA VAL A 6 -7.32 -20.48 -4.35
C VAL A 6 -6.24 -20.64 -3.27
N LEU A 7 -5.47 -19.59 -3.01
CA LEU A 7 -4.40 -19.58 -2.01
C LEU A 7 -4.89 -19.04 -0.67
N SER A 8 -4.43 -19.63 0.42
CA SER A 8 -4.71 -19.12 1.77
C SER A 8 -4.11 -17.72 1.96
N LEU A 9 -4.70 -16.93 2.88
CA LEU A 9 -4.19 -15.61 3.26
C LEU A 9 -2.69 -15.65 3.61
N VAL A 10 -2.27 -16.65 4.39
CA VAL A 10 -0.87 -16.82 4.81
C VAL A 10 0.03 -17.12 3.61
N SER A 11 -0.42 -18.01 2.71
CA SER A 11 0.34 -18.35 1.51
C SER A 11 0.51 -17.15 0.57
N ARG A 12 -0.51 -16.29 0.43
CA ARG A 12 -0.42 -15.08 -0.39
C ARG A 12 0.55 -14.06 0.20
N ALA A 13 0.55 -13.90 1.52
CA ALA A 13 1.49 -13.05 2.22
C ALA A 13 2.93 -13.55 2.08
N GLN A 14 3.17 -14.85 2.32
CA GLN A 14 4.49 -15.48 2.16
C GLN A 14 5.01 -15.39 0.73
N LEU A 15 4.17 -15.65 -0.28
CA LEU A 15 4.58 -15.53 -1.68
C LEU A 15 5.00 -14.09 -2.04
N ALA A 16 4.28 -13.08 -1.54
CA ALA A 16 4.69 -11.70 -1.75
C ALA A 16 6.01 -11.39 -1.03
N ASP A 17 6.16 -11.81 0.22
CA ASP A 17 7.35 -11.57 1.04
C ASP A 17 8.61 -12.25 0.46
N ASP A 18 8.56 -13.57 0.31
CA ASP A 18 9.68 -14.40 -0.14
C ASP A 18 10.13 -14.02 -1.55
N SER A 19 9.21 -13.71 -2.46
CA SER A 19 9.59 -13.36 -3.85
C SER A 19 10.37 -12.06 -3.92
N PHE A 20 10.03 -11.05 -3.11
CA PHE A 20 10.80 -9.81 -3.04
C PHE A 20 12.14 -9.99 -2.32
N ASP A 21 12.18 -10.81 -1.27
CA ASP A 21 13.42 -11.09 -0.55
C ASP A 21 14.41 -11.90 -1.40
N LEU A 22 13.93 -12.89 -2.17
CA LEU A 22 14.75 -13.63 -3.15
C LEU A 22 15.28 -12.69 -4.23
N ALA A 23 14.44 -11.77 -4.73
CA ALA A 23 14.90 -10.79 -5.72
C ALA A 23 15.94 -9.83 -5.14
N ARG A 24 15.78 -9.40 -3.88
CA ARG A 24 16.79 -8.60 -3.17
C ARG A 24 18.10 -9.36 -2.98
N ALA A 25 18.04 -10.67 -2.76
CA ALA A 25 19.21 -11.53 -2.65
C ALA A 25 19.91 -11.81 -4.00
N GLY A 26 19.28 -11.45 -5.13
CA GLY A 26 19.79 -11.74 -6.47
C GLY A 26 19.50 -13.17 -6.95
N GLU A 27 18.64 -13.90 -6.23
CA GLU A 27 18.22 -15.26 -6.56
C GLU A 27 16.99 -15.29 -7.49
N LEU A 28 16.37 -14.13 -7.72
CA LEU A 28 15.21 -13.95 -8.58
C LEU A 28 15.29 -12.60 -9.32
N ASP A 29 14.84 -12.55 -10.56
CA ASP A 29 14.72 -11.28 -11.29
C ASP A 29 13.53 -10.47 -10.74
N TYR A 30 13.69 -9.15 -10.63
CA TYR A 30 12.68 -8.26 -10.03
C TYR A 30 11.38 -8.16 -10.85
N ASP A 31 11.37 -8.54 -12.12
CA ASP A 31 10.16 -8.60 -12.93
C ASP A 31 9.15 -9.61 -12.36
N ILE A 32 9.62 -10.71 -11.76
CA ILE A 32 8.78 -11.75 -11.16
C ILE A 32 8.00 -11.25 -9.93
N PRO A 33 8.61 -10.74 -8.84
CA PRO A 33 7.85 -10.24 -7.70
C PRO A 33 7.02 -8.99 -8.03
N LEU A 34 7.45 -8.16 -9.00
CA LEU A 34 6.63 -7.06 -9.51
C LEU A 34 5.39 -7.59 -10.24
N GLN A 35 5.53 -8.64 -11.06
CA GLN A 35 4.39 -9.29 -11.69
C GLN A 35 3.46 -9.98 -10.67
N ILE A 36 4.02 -10.62 -9.64
CA ILE A 36 3.23 -11.20 -8.55
C ILE A 36 2.44 -10.10 -7.85
N SER A 37 3.09 -9.04 -7.36
CA SER A 37 2.43 -7.97 -6.61
C SER A 37 1.33 -7.23 -7.37
N SER A 38 1.22 -7.36 -8.70
CA SER A 38 0.07 -6.87 -9.45
C SER A 38 -1.28 -7.43 -8.97
N TYR A 39 -1.33 -8.63 -8.36
CA TYR A 39 -2.58 -9.19 -7.85
C TYR A 39 -3.16 -8.37 -6.68
N LEU A 40 -2.34 -7.55 -6.02
CA LEU A 40 -2.74 -6.76 -4.86
C LEU A 40 -3.90 -5.81 -5.18
N GLU A 41 -4.05 -5.38 -6.44
CA GLU A 41 -5.20 -4.60 -6.91
C GLU A 41 -6.56 -5.25 -6.52
N ALA A 42 -6.60 -6.58 -6.45
CA ALA A 42 -7.79 -7.35 -6.05
C ALA A 42 -7.72 -7.89 -4.60
N GLU A 43 -6.63 -7.67 -3.86
CA GLU A 43 -6.46 -8.19 -2.50
C GLU A 43 -7.29 -7.39 -1.49
N LYS A 44 -8.02 -8.12 -0.64
CA LYS A 44 -8.94 -7.54 0.35
C LYS A 44 -8.43 -7.64 1.78
N GLU A 45 -7.52 -8.56 2.04
CA GLU A 45 -7.01 -8.86 3.37
C GLU A 45 -5.82 -7.98 3.74
N PHE A 46 -5.74 -7.58 5.01
CA PHE A 46 -4.67 -6.72 5.52
C PHE A 46 -3.29 -7.38 5.45
N VAL A 47 -3.19 -8.67 5.79
CA VAL A 47 -1.90 -9.34 5.99
C VAL A 47 -1.06 -9.40 4.70
N PRO A 48 -1.60 -9.80 3.52
CA PRO A 48 -0.81 -9.80 2.29
C PRO A 48 -0.41 -8.38 1.83
N TRP A 49 -1.28 -7.38 2.03
CA TRP A 49 -0.94 -5.98 1.82
C TRP A 49 0.24 -5.53 2.68
N SER A 50 0.21 -5.86 3.97
CA SER A 50 1.29 -5.52 4.90
C SER A 50 2.62 -6.14 4.49
N ALA A 51 2.63 -7.43 4.09
CA ALA A 51 3.84 -8.16 3.68
C ALA A 51 4.41 -7.65 2.34
N ALA A 52 3.55 -7.30 1.39
CA ALA A 52 4.01 -6.73 0.13
C ALA A 52 4.58 -5.32 0.32
N LEU A 53 3.87 -4.47 1.08
CA LEU A 53 4.28 -3.08 1.27
C LEU A 53 5.57 -2.95 2.09
N SER A 54 5.84 -3.83 3.06
CA SER A 54 7.13 -3.85 3.77
C SER A 54 8.31 -4.04 2.81
N ASN A 55 8.15 -4.89 1.79
CA ASN A 55 9.17 -5.12 0.78
C ASN A 55 9.25 -4.02 -0.27
N LEU A 56 8.10 -3.49 -0.70
CA LEU A 56 8.04 -2.37 -1.62
C LEU A 56 8.64 -1.09 -1.02
N ALA A 57 8.64 -0.94 0.32
CA ALA A 57 9.29 0.19 0.99
C ALA A 57 10.79 0.25 0.73
N TYR A 58 11.45 -0.91 0.61
CA TYR A 58 12.86 -0.97 0.21
C TYR A 58 13.05 -0.42 -1.21
N LEU A 59 12.20 -0.85 -2.17
CA LEU A 59 12.28 -0.36 -3.55
C LEU A 59 12.00 1.13 -3.63
N GLU A 60 10.99 1.63 -2.94
CA GLU A 60 10.65 3.05 -2.88
C GLU A 60 11.87 3.87 -2.44
N ASN A 61 12.52 3.46 -1.34
CA ASN A 61 13.70 4.13 -0.78
C ASN A 61 14.90 4.11 -1.73
N MET A 62 15.16 2.97 -2.37
CA MET A 62 16.28 2.83 -3.32
C MET A 62 16.07 3.68 -4.58
N PHE A 63 14.83 3.86 -5.00
CA PHE A 63 14.52 4.54 -6.26
C PHE A 63 14.31 6.04 -6.10
N THR A 64 14.07 6.60 -4.90
CA THR A 64 13.67 8.01 -4.66
C THR A 64 14.51 9.05 -5.43
N ARG A 65 15.81 8.80 -5.64
CA ARG A 65 16.75 9.73 -6.32
C ARG A 65 17.22 9.24 -7.70
N THR A 66 16.51 8.29 -8.27
CA THR A 66 16.85 7.67 -9.56
C THR A 66 15.87 8.10 -10.64
N ARG A 67 16.27 7.95 -11.92
CA ARG A 67 15.38 8.20 -13.06
C ARG A 67 14.19 7.24 -13.10
N GLY A 68 14.30 6.08 -12.46
CA GLY A 68 13.25 5.06 -12.39
C GLY A 68 12.13 5.38 -11.39
N TYR A 69 12.31 6.38 -10.52
CA TYR A 69 11.36 6.67 -9.45
C TYR A 69 9.94 6.93 -9.96
N VAL A 70 9.80 7.70 -11.03
CA VAL A 70 8.47 8.05 -11.59
C VAL A 70 7.73 6.80 -12.06
N ALA A 71 8.44 5.85 -12.69
CA ALA A 71 7.84 4.60 -13.12
C ALA A 71 7.40 3.74 -11.93
N LEU A 72 8.26 3.61 -10.90
CA LEU A 72 7.92 2.89 -9.67
C LEU A 72 6.73 3.52 -8.96
N ARG A 73 6.72 4.85 -8.81
CA ARG A 73 5.62 5.60 -8.20
C ARG A 73 4.30 5.37 -8.94
N ASN A 74 4.31 5.43 -10.28
CA ASN A 74 3.11 5.19 -11.08
C ASN A 74 2.60 3.75 -10.93
N TYR A 75 3.51 2.77 -10.87
CA TYR A 75 3.15 1.39 -10.58
C TYR A 75 2.50 1.24 -9.20
N LEU A 76 3.13 1.77 -8.16
CA LEU A 76 2.62 1.72 -6.78
C LEU A 76 1.25 2.41 -6.65
N LEU A 77 1.07 3.59 -7.25
CA LEU A 77 -0.23 4.27 -7.26
C LEU A 77 -1.30 3.46 -7.99
N GLY A 78 -0.93 2.74 -9.07
CA GLY A 78 -1.85 1.86 -9.79
C GLY A 78 -2.49 0.79 -8.91
N ILE A 79 -1.72 0.18 -8.01
CA ILE A 79 -2.23 -0.83 -7.08
C ILE A 79 -2.85 -0.22 -5.81
N LEU A 80 -2.33 0.91 -5.32
CA LEU A 80 -2.75 1.50 -4.04
C LEU A 80 -4.01 2.37 -4.12
N ILE A 81 -4.27 3.03 -5.25
CA ILE A 81 -5.48 3.88 -5.40
C ILE A 81 -6.77 3.05 -5.26
N PRO A 82 -6.90 1.86 -5.89
CA PRO A 82 -8.06 0.99 -5.67
C PRO A 82 -8.24 0.62 -4.19
N LEU A 83 -7.15 0.29 -3.48
CA LEU A 83 -7.19 0.01 -2.04
C LEU A 83 -7.66 1.24 -1.24
N TYR A 84 -7.09 2.41 -1.51
CA TYR A 84 -7.44 3.66 -0.85
C TYR A 84 -8.92 4.00 -1.03
N ASN A 85 -9.45 3.82 -2.23
CA ASN A 85 -10.88 4.03 -2.51
C ASN A 85 -11.78 3.00 -1.82
N ASP A 86 -11.32 1.75 -1.66
CA ASP A 86 -12.04 0.66 -0.96
C ASP A 86 -12.16 0.93 0.54
N VAL A 87 -11.09 1.40 1.18
CA VAL A 87 -11.05 1.62 2.64
C VAL A 87 -11.51 3.01 3.07
N GLY A 88 -11.43 4.00 2.17
CA GLY A 88 -11.73 5.40 2.47
C GLY A 88 -10.64 6.08 3.30
N PHE A 89 -10.80 7.40 3.52
CA PHE A 89 -9.85 8.23 4.26
C PHE A 89 -10.19 8.36 5.74
N GLU A 90 -11.47 8.50 6.06
CA GLU A 90 -11.95 8.79 7.41
C GLU A 90 -11.92 7.53 8.29
N ASP A 91 -11.59 7.71 9.57
CA ASP A 91 -11.69 6.63 10.54
C ASP A 91 -13.14 6.28 10.85
N ASN A 92 -13.37 4.99 11.08
CA ASN A 92 -14.65 4.47 11.53
C ASN A 92 -14.44 3.53 12.74
N PRO A 93 -14.91 3.92 13.94
CA PRO A 93 -14.77 3.10 15.15
C PRO A 93 -15.45 1.73 15.07
N ASP A 94 -16.46 1.59 14.20
CA ASP A 94 -17.20 0.33 14.02
C ASP A 94 -16.48 -0.66 13.09
N ASP A 95 -15.39 -0.23 12.45
CA ASP A 95 -14.60 -1.11 11.59
C ASP A 95 -13.85 -2.17 12.40
N THR A 96 -13.67 -3.34 11.78
CA THR A 96 -12.74 -4.34 12.31
C THR A 96 -11.32 -3.77 12.39
N HIS A 97 -10.54 -4.24 13.37
CA HIS A 97 -9.14 -3.82 13.51
C HIS A 97 -8.31 -4.06 12.23
N SER A 98 -8.61 -5.14 11.50
CA SER A 98 -7.98 -5.44 10.20
C SER A 98 -8.25 -4.33 9.17
N LEU A 99 -9.51 -3.87 9.07
CA LEU A 99 -9.89 -2.80 8.15
C LEU A 99 -9.27 -1.46 8.54
N GLN A 100 -9.25 -1.12 9.83
CA GLN A 100 -8.58 0.08 10.33
C GLN A 100 -7.09 0.09 9.96
N ASN A 101 -6.38 -1.01 10.20
CA ASN A 101 -4.96 -1.12 9.84
C ASN A 101 -4.75 -1.08 8.31
N LYS A 102 -5.65 -1.68 7.53
CA LYS A 102 -5.63 -1.62 6.06
C LYS A 102 -5.80 -0.17 5.56
N ARG A 103 -6.69 0.61 6.21
CA ARG A 103 -6.84 2.04 5.95
C ARG A 103 -5.58 2.82 6.25
N VAL A 104 -4.99 2.62 7.43
CA VAL A 104 -3.74 3.29 7.83
C VAL A 104 -2.65 3.04 6.80
N LEU A 105 -2.48 1.80 6.32
CA LEU A 105 -1.55 1.48 5.25
C LEU A 105 -1.88 2.25 3.96
N ALA A 106 -3.12 2.17 3.48
CA ALA A 106 -3.51 2.78 2.22
C ALA A 106 -3.32 4.32 2.23
N VAL A 107 -3.75 4.97 3.31
CA VAL A 107 -3.61 6.43 3.49
C VAL A 107 -2.14 6.81 3.59
N ALA A 108 -1.35 6.13 4.44
CA ALA A 108 0.07 6.45 4.60
C ALA A 108 0.83 6.35 3.28
N TRP A 109 0.63 5.27 2.53
CA TRP A 109 1.30 5.03 1.26
C TRP A 109 0.86 5.99 0.16
N THR A 110 -0.44 6.18 -0.04
CA THR A 110 -0.93 7.08 -1.10
C THR A 110 -0.55 8.54 -0.84
N CYS A 111 -0.59 8.99 0.42
CA CYS A 111 -0.11 10.33 0.78
C CYS A 111 1.40 10.48 0.58
N ALA A 112 2.21 9.49 0.97
CA ALA A 112 3.66 9.50 0.75
C ALA A 112 4.01 9.54 -0.75
N LEU A 113 3.20 8.90 -1.59
CA LEU A 113 3.31 8.94 -3.05
C LEU A 113 2.64 10.19 -3.66
N GLU A 114 2.28 11.21 -2.88
CA GLU A 114 1.70 12.47 -3.36
C GLU A 114 0.41 12.29 -4.16
N TYR A 115 -0.43 11.31 -3.79
CA TYR A 115 -1.77 11.20 -4.37
C TYR A 115 -2.62 12.39 -3.93
N SER A 116 -3.11 13.17 -4.90
CA SER A 116 -3.70 14.50 -4.64
C SER A 116 -4.87 14.47 -3.68
N ASP A 117 -5.76 13.48 -3.79
CA ASP A 117 -6.93 13.37 -2.90
C ASP A 117 -6.50 13.12 -1.44
N CYS A 118 -5.53 12.21 -1.23
CA CYS A 118 -4.97 11.95 0.09
C CYS A 118 -4.30 13.19 0.69
N VAL A 119 -3.46 13.89 -0.09
CA VAL A 119 -2.75 15.10 0.37
C VAL A 119 -3.72 16.21 0.72
N VAL A 120 -4.69 16.50 -0.15
CA VAL A 120 -5.69 17.57 0.08
C VAL A 120 -6.51 17.29 1.32
N LYS A 121 -6.99 16.05 1.50
CA LYS A 121 -7.74 15.66 2.71
C LYS A 121 -6.88 15.78 3.96
N SER A 122 -5.63 15.32 3.92
CA SER A 122 -4.71 15.38 5.07
C SER A 122 -4.41 16.82 5.50
N VAL A 123 -4.13 17.70 4.55
CA VAL A 123 -3.92 19.15 4.82
C VAL A 123 -5.18 19.79 5.37
N SER A 124 -6.35 19.44 4.83
CA SER A 124 -7.64 19.96 5.29
C SER A 124 -7.97 19.50 6.71
N SER A 125 -7.77 18.21 7.02
CA SER A 125 -7.97 17.65 8.36
C SER A 125 -7.02 18.29 9.37
N TYR A 126 -5.75 18.50 9.01
CA TYR A 126 -4.81 19.21 9.86
C TYR A 126 -5.23 20.67 10.11
N ALA A 127 -5.66 21.40 9.08
CA ALA A 127 -6.14 22.77 9.22
C ALA A 127 -7.40 22.86 10.12
N ASN A 128 -8.31 21.90 9.99
CA ASN A 128 -9.50 21.81 10.83
C ASN A 128 -9.15 21.54 12.30
N TRP A 129 -8.21 20.64 12.55
CA TRP A 129 -7.69 20.37 13.90
C TRP A 129 -7.00 21.61 14.50
N MET A 130 -6.18 22.32 13.72
CA MET A 130 -5.54 23.57 14.16
C MET A 130 -6.56 24.64 14.56
N ALA A 131 -7.69 24.72 13.86
CA ALA A 131 -8.77 25.64 14.20
C ALA A 131 -9.60 25.15 15.40
N ASN A 132 -9.71 23.83 15.61
CA ASN A 132 -10.50 23.21 16.67
C ASN A 132 -9.75 22.01 17.29
N PRO A 133 -8.84 22.23 18.26
CA PRO A 133 -7.92 21.20 18.75
C PRO A 133 -8.57 19.98 19.43
N THR A 134 -9.87 20.04 19.70
CA THR A 134 -10.65 18.98 20.37
C THR A 134 -11.25 17.96 19.41
N LYS A 135 -11.14 18.16 18.08
CA LYS A 135 -11.68 17.24 17.08
C LYS A 135 -10.58 16.82 16.11
N ILE A 136 -10.11 15.58 16.28
CA ILE A 136 -9.39 14.85 15.23
C ILE A 136 -10.46 13.92 14.66
N SER A 137 -10.87 14.19 13.42
CA SER A 137 -11.70 13.27 12.62
C SER A 137 -10.82 12.13 12.13
#